data_AF-A0A395V9W3-F1
#
_entry.id   AF-A0A395V9W3-F1
#
_cell.length_a   1.000
_cell.length_b   1.000
_cell.length_c   1.000
_cell.angle_alpha   90.00
_cell.angle_beta   90.00
_cell.angle_gamma   90.00
#
_symmetry.space_group_name_H-M   'P 1'
#
loop_
_entity.id
_entity.type
_entity.pdbx_description
1 polymer ?
#
loop_
_entity_poly.entity_id
_entity_poly.type
_entity_poly.pdbx_seq_one_letter_code
_entity_poly.pdbx_strand_id
1 'polypeptide(L)'
;MAKFIAHVAKKLPDDVIAKLTELRAQEDSPLSKTIYDTMFQNQELAVKLNRPSCQDTGVRVIIGKGGMKENTERACKEFGAIHCVFPAGNAVVAATEVEEIVAAEWRDLGMPETLWNCRVKEFGPLIVSIDTKGNNLFEKNKIEFNERKDEQIEKISKQVGFIK
;
A
#
# COMPACT_ATOMS: atom_id res chain seq x y z
N MET A 1 9.35 2.83 -22.19
CA MET A 1 8.86 2.08 -21.02
C MET A 1 8.43 2.98 -19.86
N ALA A 2 9.30 3.82 -19.29
CA ALA A 2 8.96 4.66 -18.13
C ALA A 2 7.74 5.61 -18.31
N LYS A 3 7.59 6.22 -19.50
CA LYS A 3 6.43 7.07 -19.81
C LYS A 3 5.10 6.30 -19.86
N PHE A 4 5.14 5.05 -20.32
CA PHE A 4 3.96 4.17 -20.37
C PHE A 4 3.54 3.78 -18.95
N ILE A 5 4.48 3.32 -18.13
CA ILE A 5 4.25 3.01 -16.70
C ILE A 5 3.68 4.22 -15.95
N ALA A 6 4.23 5.41 -16.20
CA ALA A 6 3.75 6.65 -15.58
C ALA A 6 2.36 7.09 -16.06
N HIS A 7 1.89 6.61 -17.22
CA HIS A 7 0.56 6.92 -17.74
C HIS A 7 -0.48 5.94 -17.17
N VAL A 8 -0.21 4.64 -17.22
CA VAL A 8 -1.12 3.60 -16.71
C VAL A 8 -1.29 3.64 -15.20
N ALA A 9 -0.34 4.23 -14.47
CA ALA A 9 -0.46 4.48 -13.03
C ALA A 9 -1.48 5.59 -12.68
N LYS A 10 -1.93 6.39 -13.66
CA LYS A 10 -2.78 7.59 -13.46
C LYS A 10 -4.11 7.49 -14.19
N LYS A 11 -4.15 6.78 -15.31
CA LYS A 11 -5.33 6.61 -16.15
C LYS A 11 -5.64 5.13 -16.29
N LEU A 12 -6.83 4.73 -15.84
CA LEU A 12 -7.37 3.41 -16.16
C LEU A 12 -7.67 3.31 -17.67
N PRO A 13 -7.52 2.12 -18.26
CA PRO A 13 -7.97 1.85 -19.62
C PRO A 13 -9.45 2.20 -19.84
N ASP A 14 -9.79 2.63 -21.06
CA ASP A 14 -11.15 3.13 -21.37
C ASP A 14 -12.21 2.02 -21.23
N ASP A 15 -11.86 0.77 -21.53
CA ASP A 15 -12.70 -0.43 -21.34
C ASP A 15 -12.96 -0.72 -19.86
N VAL A 16 -11.97 -0.51 -18.99
CA VAL A 16 -12.12 -0.63 -17.53
C VAL A 16 -13.06 0.45 -16.99
N ILE A 17 -12.91 1.71 -17.43
CA ILE A 17 -13.81 2.80 -17.03
C ILE A 17 -15.25 2.52 -17.46
N ALA A 18 -15.44 2.04 -18.69
CA ALA A 18 -16.76 1.65 -19.19
C ALA A 18 -17.37 0.55 -18.33
N LYS A 19 -16.60 -0.49 -17.97
CA LYS A 19 -17.11 -1.59 -17.14
C LYS A 19 -17.43 -1.15 -15.72
N LEU A 20 -16.59 -0.32 -15.09
CA LEU A 20 -16.86 0.24 -13.76
C LEU A 20 -18.13 1.09 -13.77
N THR A 21 -18.37 1.85 -14.83
CA THR A 21 -19.59 2.68 -14.99
C THR A 21 -20.83 1.80 -15.07
N GLU A 22 -20.77 0.71 -15.84
CA GLU A 22 -21.84 -0.29 -15.94
C GLU A 22 -22.14 -0.94 -14.58
N LEU A 23 -21.11 -1.42 -13.88
CA LEU A 23 -21.26 -2.07 -12.57
C LEU A 23 -21.84 -1.11 -11.52
N ARG A 24 -21.39 0.15 -11.52
CA ARG A 24 -21.96 1.19 -10.65
C ARG A 24 -23.43 1.47 -10.94
N ALA A 25 -23.89 1.31 -12.17
CA ALA A 25 -25.31 1.47 -12.50
C ALA A 25 -26.16 0.29 -11.99
N GLN A 26 -25.57 -0.91 -11.92
CA GLN A 26 -26.22 -2.14 -11.46
C GLN A 26 -26.18 -2.33 -9.94
N GLU A 27 -25.29 -1.61 -9.24
CA GLU A 27 -25.21 -1.65 -7.78
C GLU A 27 -26.48 -1.04 -7.16
N ASP A 28 -26.89 -1.57 -6.00
CA ASP A 28 -28.06 -1.08 -5.25
C ASP A 28 -27.66 -0.58 -3.85
N SER A 29 -26.58 -1.10 -3.29
CA SER A 29 -26.04 -0.68 -2.00
C SER A 29 -25.57 0.78 -2.04
N PRO A 30 -26.13 1.67 -1.20
CA PRO A 30 -25.70 3.07 -1.12
C PRO A 30 -24.21 3.23 -0.78
N LEU A 31 -23.68 2.33 0.06
CA LEU A 31 -22.27 2.32 0.43
C LEU A 31 -21.39 1.96 -0.78
N SER A 32 -21.74 0.88 -1.48
CA SER A 32 -20.99 0.44 -2.66
C SER A 32 -21.03 1.50 -3.77
N LYS A 33 -22.18 2.15 -3.96
CA LYS A 33 -22.31 3.30 -4.88
C LYS A 33 -21.33 4.43 -4.55
N THR A 34 -21.20 4.76 -3.28
CA THR A 34 -20.28 5.80 -2.80
C THR A 34 -18.82 5.43 -3.06
N ILE A 35 -18.47 4.15 -2.95
CA ILE A 35 -17.12 3.66 -3.26
C ILE A 35 -16.78 3.89 -4.74
N TYR A 36 -17.66 3.53 -5.66
CA TYR A 36 -17.47 3.80 -7.09
C TYR A 36 -17.37 5.30 -7.39
N ASP A 37 -18.25 6.11 -6.81
CA ASP A 37 -18.24 7.56 -7.03
C ASP A 37 -16.92 8.18 -6.57
N THR A 38 -16.40 7.70 -5.44
CA THR A 38 -15.07 8.05 -4.93
C THR A 38 -13.97 7.57 -5.87
N MET A 39 -14.04 6.33 -6.37
CA MET A 39 -13.07 5.81 -7.35
C MET A 39 -13.03 6.67 -8.62
N PHE A 40 -14.17 7.12 -9.14
CA PHE A 40 -14.23 7.97 -10.33
C PHE A 40 -13.63 9.36 -10.07
N GLN A 41 -13.98 10.00 -8.95
CA GLN A 41 -13.36 11.27 -8.57
C GLN A 41 -11.84 11.15 -8.43
N ASN A 42 -11.36 10.04 -7.88
CA ASN A 42 -9.93 9.79 -7.71
C ASN A 42 -9.21 9.59 -9.04
N GLN A 43 -9.83 8.92 -10.01
CA GLN A 43 -9.27 8.81 -11.37
C GLN A 43 -9.16 10.19 -12.02
N GLU A 44 -10.19 11.02 -11.88
CA GLU A 44 -10.18 12.38 -12.45
C GLU A 44 -9.08 13.24 -11.83
N LEU A 45 -8.97 13.22 -10.49
CA LEU A 45 -7.94 13.94 -9.75
C LEU A 45 -6.53 13.42 -10.05
N ALA A 46 -6.34 12.11 -10.16
CA ALA A 46 -5.08 11.49 -10.54
C ALA A 46 -4.56 12.01 -11.89
N VAL A 47 -5.44 12.10 -12.89
CA VAL A 47 -5.10 12.66 -14.21
C VAL A 47 -4.84 14.17 -14.10
N LYS A 48 -5.73 14.92 -13.45
CA LYS A 48 -5.66 16.39 -13.34
C LYS A 48 -4.43 16.88 -12.58
N LEU A 49 -4.08 16.20 -11.50
CA LEU A 49 -2.96 16.54 -10.61
C LEU A 49 -1.66 15.84 -11.02
N ASN A 50 -1.69 14.99 -12.06
CA ASN A 50 -0.56 14.20 -12.54
C ASN A 50 0.01 13.25 -11.46
N ARG A 51 -0.87 12.57 -10.72
CA ARG A 51 -0.57 11.71 -9.56
C ARG A 51 -1.06 10.27 -9.74
N PRO A 52 -0.42 9.28 -9.11
CA PRO A 52 -0.90 7.90 -9.15
C PRO A 52 -2.29 7.74 -8.51
N SER A 53 -3.16 6.96 -9.14
CA SER A 53 -4.56 6.79 -8.74
C SER A 53 -4.77 6.17 -7.34
N CYS A 54 -3.78 5.47 -6.79
CA CYS A 54 -3.87 4.82 -5.49
C CYS A 54 -3.85 5.79 -4.28
N GLN A 55 -3.58 7.08 -4.49
CA GLN A 55 -3.34 8.05 -3.41
C GLN A 55 -4.59 8.84 -2.99
N ASP A 56 -5.67 8.82 -3.78
CA ASP A 56 -6.88 9.62 -3.55
C ASP A 56 -8.06 8.82 -2.95
N THR A 57 -7.91 7.51 -2.71
CA THR A 57 -8.95 6.56 -2.20
C THR A 57 -9.56 6.91 -0.84
N GLY A 58 -9.16 8.00 -0.21
CA GLY A 58 -9.51 8.36 1.17
C GLY A 58 -8.77 7.51 2.21
N VAL A 59 -7.96 6.54 1.77
CA VAL A 59 -7.13 5.70 2.65
C VAL A 59 -6.09 6.57 3.35
N ARG A 60 -6.18 6.62 4.69
CA ARG A 60 -5.25 7.40 5.53
C ARG A 60 -4.12 6.58 6.12
N VAL A 61 -4.25 5.26 6.15
CA VAL A 61 -3.27 4.35 6.74
C VAL A 61 -2.97 3.25 5.75
N ILE A 62 -1.69 3.08 5.43
CA ILE A 62 -1.18 2.00 4.59
C ILE A 62 -0.27 1.15 5.46
N ILE A 63 -0.51 -0.16 5.52
CA ILE A 63 0.30 -1.09 6.31
C ILE A 63 1.04 -2.01 5.34
N GLY A 64 2.35 -2.16 5.55
CA GLY A 64 3.18 -3.02 4.73
C GLY A 64 4.40 -3.55 5.47
N LYS A 65 5.39 -3.99 4.69
CA LYS A 65 6.70 -4.41 5.16
C LYS A 65 7.79 -3.55 4.50
N GLY A 66 8.86 -3.26 5.24
CA GLY A 66 9.97 -2.45 4.76
C GLY A 66 9.64 -0.97 4.58
N GLY A 67 10.56 -0.25 3.93
CA GLY A 67 10.42 1.18 3.66
C GLY A 67 9.84 1.48 2.28
N MET A 68 9.24 2.66 2.17
CA MET A 68 8.80 3.25 0.91
C MET A 68 9.66 4.47 0.57
N LYS A 69 9.59 4.96 -0.67
CA LYS A 69 10.44 6.02 -1.21
C LYS A 69 9.75 7.38 -1.29
N GLU A 70 10.45 8.36 -1.87
CA GLU A 70 10.08 9.79 -1.94
C GLU A 70 8.64 10.04 -2.44
N ASN A 71 8.14 9.21 -3.36
CA ASN A 71 6.76 9.34 -3.86
C ASN A 71 5.70 9.08 -2.77
N THR A 72 5.97 8.16 -1.85
CA THR A 72 5.08 7.87 -0.72
C THR A 72 5.19 8.95 0.35
N GLU A 73 6.40 9.46 0.60
CA GLU A 73 6.62 10.60 1.50
C GLU A 73 5.80 11.82 1.08
N ARG A 74 5.88 12.17 -0.21
CA ARG A 74 5.10 13.27 -0.78
C ARG A 74 3.61 13.03 -0.61
N ALA A 75 3.13 11.82 -0.89
CA ALA A 75 1.72 11.47 -0.77
C ALA A 75 1.22 11.54 0.68
N CYS A 76 1.98 10.98 1.63
CA CYS A 76 1.67 11.07 3.06
C CYS A 76 1.55 12.53 3.53
N LYS A 77 2.48 13.39 3.09
CA LYS A 77 2.46 14.82 3.41
C LYS A 77 1.27 15.56 2.81
N GLU A 78 1.01 15.32 1.54
CA GLU A 78 0.01 16.04 0.78
C GLU A 78 -1.42 15.64 1.13
N PHE A 79 -1.64 14.33 1.30
CA PHE A 79 -2.96 13.76 1.54
C PHE A 79 -3.16 13.40 3.01
N GLY A 80 -2.30 13.83 3.93
CA GLY A 80 -2.44 13.57 5.37
C GLY A 80 -2.60 12.08 5.69
N ALA A 81 -1.82 11.22 5.02
CA ALA A 81 -1.80 9.79 5.22
C ALA A 81 -0.52 9.35 5.95
N ILE A 82 -0.51 8.15 6.52
CA ILE A 82 0.66 7.54 7.15
C ILE A 82 0.97 6.18 6.53
N HIS A 83 2.25 5.84 6.47
CA HIS A 83 2.71 4.49 6.16
C HIS A 83 3.21 3.81 7.44
N CYS A 84 2.61 2.67 7.75
CA CYS A 84 2.94 1.84 8.88
C CYS A 84 3.63 0.55 8.42
N VAL A 85 4.55 0.08 9.24
CA VAL A 85 5.19 -1.23 9.06
C VAL A 85 4.70 -2.16 10.14
N PHE A 86 4.26 -3.35 9.72
CA PHE A 86 4.05 -4.47 10.61
C PHE A 86 5.35 -5.27 10.73
N PRO A 87 5.79 -5.67 11.94
CA PRO A 87 7.02 -6.45 12.12
C PRO A 87 6.99 -7.78 11.36
N ALA A 88 7.87 -7.91 10.37
CA ALA A 88 7.94 -9.11 9.52
C ALA A 88 8.19 -10.38 10.36
N GLY A 89 7.54 -11.49 9.95
CA GLY A 89 7.64 -12.78 10.64
C GLY A 89 6.53 -13.05 11.67
N ASN A 90 5.71 -12.05 12.02
CA ASN A 90 4.66 -12.18 13.03
C ASN A 90 3.26 -12.36 12.41
N ALA A 91 3.16 -13.02 11.25
CA ALA A 91 1.90 -13.16 10.53
C ALA A 91 0.81 -13.88 11.34
N VAL A 92 1.20 -14.82 12.21
CA VAL A 92 0.26 -15.52 13.10
C VAL A 92 -0.40 -14.56 14.08
N VAL A 93 0.36 -13.59 14.63
CA VAL A 93 -0.20 -12.56 15.53
C VAL A 93 -1.21 -11.71 14.79
N ALA A 94 -0.85 -11.21 13.60
CA ALA A 94 -1.78 -10.46 12.75
C ALA A 94 -3.05 -11.27 12.42
N ALA A 95 -2.92 -12.58 12.17
CA ALA A 95 -4.07 -13.43 11.89
C ALA A 95 -5.00 -13.61 13.10
N THR A 96 -4.46 -13.63 14.33
CA THR A 96 -5.30 -13.72 15.55
C THR A 96 -6.11 -12.46 15.84
N GLU A 97 -5.75 -11.33 15.23
CA GLU A 97 -6.43 -10.04 15.39
C GLU A 97 -7.53 -9.82 14.34
N VAL A 98 -7.66 -10.74 13.38
CA VAL A 98 -8.77 -10.76 12.41
C VAL A 98 -9.98 -11.42 13.07
N GLU A 99 -11.05 -10.66 13.27
CA GLU A 99 -12.30 -11.15 13.86
C GLU A 99 -13.20 -11.81 12.80
N GLU A 100 -13.22 -11.26 11.59
CA GLU A 100 -14.15 -11.69 10.53
C GLU A 100 -13.62 -11.36 9.14
N ILE A 101 -13.81 -12.26 8.18
CA ILE A 101 -13.72 -11.95 6.75
C ILE A 101 -15.09 -11.48 6.29
N VAL A 102 -15.24 -10.17 6.10
CA VAL A 102 -16.50 -9.52 5.70
C VAL A 102 -16.82 -9.77 4.23
N ALA A 103 -15.80 -9.70 3.37
CA ALA A 103 -15.92 -9.97 1.94
C ALA A 103 -14.59 -10.45 1.36
N ALA A 104 -14.66 -11.11 0.20
CA ALA A 104 -13.50 -11.56 -0.53
C ALA A 104 -13.78 -11.44 -2.03
N GLU A 105 -13.22 -10.39 -2.63
CA GLU A 105 -13.40 -9.99 -4.03
C GLU A 105 -12.21 -10.46 -4.87
N TRP A 106 -12.45 -10.70 -6.17
CA TRP A 106 -11.41 -11.14 -7.13
C TRP A 106 -10.71 -12.46 -6.75
N ARG A 107 -11.50 -13.44 -6.31
CA ARG A 107 -11.00 -14.75 -5.87
C ARG A 107 -10.27 -15.54 -6.95
N ASP A 108 -10.52 -15.22 -8.21
CA ASP A 108 -9.87 -15.79 -9.38
C ASP A 108 -8.36 -15.48 -9.43
N LEU A 109 -7.89 -14.43 -8.74
CA LEU A 109 -6.47 -14.12 -8.62
C LEU A 109 -5.69 -15.09 -7.73
N GLY A 110 -6.38 -15.95 -6.97
CA GLY A 110 -5.78 -16.87 -6.01
C GLY A 110 -5.79 -16.32 -4.58
N MET A 111 -5.58 -17.21 -3.61
CA MET A 111 -5.62 -16.89 -2.18
C MET A 111 -4.73 -15.68 -1.76
N PRO A 112 -3.47 -15.55 -2.23
CA PRO A 112 -2.60 -14.43 -1.85
C PRO A 112 -3.01 -13.08 -2.44
N GLU A 113 -3.64 -13.07 -3.61
CA GLU A 113 -3.95 -11.86 -4.39
C GLU A 113 -5.42 -11.44 -4.33
N THR A 114 -6.28 -12.26 -3.72
CA THR A 114 -7.69 -11.93 -3.43
C THR A 114 -7.77 -10.65 -2.59
N LEU A 115 -8.72 -9.77 -2.90
CA LEU A 115 -9.00 -8.58 -2.09
C LEU A 115 -9.85 -8.99 -0.89
N TRP A 116 -9.21 -9.19 0.25
CA TRP A 116 -9.84 -9.53 1.52
C TRP A 116 -10.30 -8.27 2.26
N ASN A 117 -11.60 -8.18 2.54
CA ASN A 117 -12.14 -7.19 3.48
C ASN A 117 -12.24 -7.82 4.87
N CYS A 118 -11.30 -7.49 5.74
CA CYS A 118 -11.19 -8.05 7.07
C CYS A 118 -11.69 -7.05 8.12
N ARG A 119 -12.54 -7.50 9.03
CA ARG A 119 -12.78 -6.82 10.31
C ARG A 119 -11.69 -7.26 11.27
N VAL A 120 -10.99 -6.29 11.86
CA VAL A 120 -9.89 -6.53 12.79
C VAL A 120 -10.10 -5.76 14.08
N LYS A 121 -9.54 -6.27 15.17
CA LYS A 121 -9.54 -5.60 16.47
C LYS A 121 -8.12 -5.51 17.02
N GLU A 122 -7.73 -4.29 17.40
CA GLU A 122 -6.41 -4.00 17.97
C GLU A 122 -5.23 -4.42 17.06
N PHE A 123 -5.42 -4.37 15.74
CA PHE A 123 -4.44 -4.86 14.77
C PHE A 123 -3.06 -4.18 14.93
N GLY A 124 -2.04 -4.96 15.26
CA GLY A 124 -0.72 -4.44 15.57
C GLY A 124 0.26 -5.48 16.12
N PRO A 125 1.45 -5.03 16.56
CA PRO A 125 1.91 -3.64 16.64
C PRO A 125 2.20 -3.04 15.25
N LEU A 126 2.02 -1.71 15.14
CA LEU A 126 2.35 -0.93 13.95
C LEU A 126 3.40 0.14 14.27
N ILE A 127 4.41 0.25 13.41
CA ILE A 127 5.43 1.30 13.50
C ILE A 127 5.13 2.34 12.42
N VAL A 128 4.87 3.59 12.81
CA VAL A 128 4.75 4.69 11.83
C VAL A 128 6.13 4.94 11.21
N SER A 129 6.26 4.59 9.94
CA SER A 129 7.51 4.74 9.19
C SER A 129 7.53 5.96 8.29
N ILE A 130 6.37 6.42 7.83
CA ILE A 130 6.22 7.72 7.17
C ILE A 130 5.04 8.43 7.81
N ASP A 131 5.29 9.62 8.34
CA ASP A 131 4.25 10.45 8.97
C ASP A 131 3.56 11.41 7.98
N THR A 132 2.54 12.13 8.47
CA THR A 132 1.78 13.12 7.69
C THR A 132 2.57 14.38 7.33
N LYS A 133 3.85 14.48 7.73
CA LYS A 133 4.77 15.56 7.33
C LYS A 133 5.76 15.08 6.27
N GLY A 134 5.71 13.80 5.89
CA GLY A 134 6.63 13.15 4.97
C GLY A 134 7.95 12.74 5.62
N ASN A 135 8.05 12.70 6.95
CA ASN A 135 9.24 12.20 7.63
C ASN A 135 9.34 10.68 7.44
N ASN A 136 10.41 10.21 6.80
CA ASN A 136 10.65 8.78 6.58
C ASN A 136 11.69 8.21 7.55
N LEU A 137 11.28 7.30 8.42
CA LEU A 137 12.13 6.63 9.40
C LEU A 137 13.23 5.80 8.73
N PHE A 138 12.89 5.07 7.67
CA PHE A 138 13.84 4.19 7.01
C PHE A 138 14.92 4.97 6.26
N GLU A 139 14.54 5.98 5.47
CA GLU A 139 15.52 6.77 4.72
C GLU A 139 16.41 7.61 5.64
N LYS A 140 15.91 8.10 6.78
CA LYS A 140 16.74 8.76 7.81
C LYS A 140 17.80 7.81 8.38
N ASN A 141 17.39 6.62 8.78
CA ASN A 141 18.29 5.69 9.46
C ASN A 141 19.21 4.92 8.50
N LYS A 142 18.87 4.85 7.21
CA LYS A 142 19.63 4.14 6.18
C LYS A 142 21.08 4.62 6.06
N ILE A 143 21.37 5.88 6.36
CA ILE A 143 22.74 6.41 6.36
C ILE A 143 23.57 5.69 7.44
N GLU A 144 23.14 5.78 8.70
CA GLU A 144 23.77 5.14 9.85
C GLU A 144 23.84 3.61 9.69
N PHE A 145 22.77 2.99 9.17
CA PHE A 145 22.73 1.55 8.96
C PHE A 145 23.71 1.11 7.87
N ASN A 146 23.88 1.88 6.80
CA ASN A 146 24.84 1.55 5.75
C ASN A 146 26.29 1.66 6.25
N GLU A 147 26.60 2.62 7.12
CA GLU A 147 27.95 2.73 7.73
C GLU A 147 28.30 1.50 8.56
N ARG A 148 27.33 0.96 9.33
CA ARG A 148 27.53 -0.23 10.16
C ARG A 148 27.46 -1.54 9.37
N LYS A 149 26.79 -1.52 8.21
CA LYS A 149 26.50 -2.72 7.41
C LYS A 149 27.77 -3.44 7.01
N ASP A 150 28.78 -2.72 6.51
CA ASP A 150 29.96 -3.36 5.92
C ASP A 150 30.79 -4.13 6.98
N GLU A 151 30.91 -3.57 8.19
CA GLU A 151 31.55 -4.24 9.32
C GLU A 151 30.81 -5.54 9.71
N GLN A 152 29.48 -5.51 9.72
CA GLN A 152 28.68 -6.69 10.05
C GLN A 152 28.70 -7.73 8.93
N ILE A 153 28.70 -7.30 7.66
CA ILE A 153 28.82 -8.19 6.50
C ILE A 153 30.13 -8.98 6.61
N GLU A 154 31.26 -8.34 6.93
CA GLU A 154 32.53 -9.03 7.04
C GLU A 154 32.51 -10.10 8.15
N LYS A 155 31.92 -9.77 9.31
CA LYS A 155 31.78 -10.70 10.43
C LYS A 155 30.88 -11.89 10.10
N ILE A 156 29.71 -11.63 9.52
CA ILE A 156 28.72 -12.66 9.19
C ILE A 156 29.25 -13.56 8.07
N SER A 157 29.88 -12.99 7.03
CA SER A 157 30.40 -13.74 5.88
C SER A 157 31.41 -14.82 6.30
N LYS A 158 32.23 -14.56 7.33
CA LYS A 158 33.16 -15.55 7.90
C LYS A 158 32.42 -16.74 8.53
N GLN A 159 31.23 -16.52 9.09
CA GLN A 159 30.43 -17.55 9.75
C GLN A 159 29.56 -18.32 8.77
N VAL A 160 29.06 -17.68 7.71
CA VAL A 160 28.12 -18.28 6.75
C VAL A 160 28.77 -18.70 5.43
N GLY A 161 30.11 -18.70 5.33
CA GLY A 161 30.83 -19.08 4.11
C GLY A 161 30.62 -20.53 3.63
N PHE A 162 29.92 -21.35 4.40
CA PHE A 162 29.47 -22.69 3.99
C PHE A 162 28.19 -22.66 3.12
N ILE A 163 27.46 -21.54 3.10
CA ILE A 163 26.31 -21.31 2.22
C ILE A 163 26.86 -20.86 0.86
N LYS A 164 26.89 -21.78 -0.11
CA LYS A 164 27.30 -21.51 -1.50
C LYS A 164 26.15 -20.92 -2.32
#